data_AF-A0A061M2D3-F1
#
_entry.id   AF-A0A061M2D3-F1
#
_cell.length_a   1.000
_cell.length_b   1.000
_cell.length_c   1.000
_cell.angle_alpha   90.00
_cell.angle_beta   90.00
_cell.angle_gamma   90.00
#
_symmetry.space_group_name_H-M   'P 1'
#
loop_
_entity.id
_entity.type
_entity.pdbx_description
1 polymer ?
#
loop_
_entity_poly.entity_id
_entity_poly.type
_entity_poly.pdbx_seq_one_letter_code
_entity_poly.pdbx_strand_id
1 'polypeptide(L)' 'MSDLETPKAAIKKLSAKATQAKMDLRELSEELPINWTSILSVAQQAHDAFSELKRREDLKTLETA' A
#
# COMPACT_ATOMS: atom_id res chain seq x y z
N MET A 1 8.63 9.52 -18.97
CA MET A 1 9.31 8.24 -19.27
C MET A 1 8.26 7.16 -19.18
N SER A 2 7.78 6.73 -20.34
CA SER A 2 6.70 5.77 -20.51
C SER A 2 7.15 4.41 -20.02
N ASP A 3 6.45 3.83 -19.05
CA ASP A 3 6.60 2.40 -18.80
C ASP A 3 5.21 1.77 -18.79
N LEU A 4 4.99 0.98 -19.83
CA LEU A 4 3.76 0.26 -20.13
C LEU A 4 3.60 -0.91 -19.15
N GLU A 5 3.67 -0.65 -17.85
CA GLU A 5 3.09 -1.58 -16.89
C GLU A 5 1.60 -1.59 -17.17
N THR A 6 1.13 -2.70 -17.74
CA THR A 6 -0.31 -2.90 -17.95
C THR A 6 -1.05 -2.55 -16.65
N PRO A 7 -2.26 -1.99 -16.70
CA PRO A 7 -3.02 -1.64 -15.50
C PRO A 7 -3.07 -2.75 -14.44
N LYS A 8 -3.04 -4.01 -14.88
CA LYS A 8 -2.94 -5.20 -14.02
C LYS A 8 -1.58 -5.34 -13.31
N ALA A 9 -0.47 -5.11 -13.99
CA ALA A 9 0.87 -5.18 -13.40
C ALA A 9 1.05 -4.11 -12.31
N ALA A 10 0.60 -2.88 -12.59
CA ALA A 10 0.62 -1.78 -11.62
C ALA A 10 -0.21 -2.11 -10.36
N ILE A 11 -1.44 -2.62 -10.53
CA ILE A 11 -2.28 -3.05 -9.38
C ILE A 11 -1.61 -4.17 -8.59
N LYS A 12 -1.00 -5.16 -9.25
CA LYS A 12 -0.30 -6.26 -8.57
C LYS A 12 0.86 -5.74 -7.72
N LYS A 13 1.64 -4.79 -8.24
CA LYS A 13 2.74 -4.15 -7.51
C LYS A 13 2.23 -3.37 -6.30
N LEU A 14 1.17 -2.58 -6.47
CA LEU A 14 0.55 -1.83 -5.38
C LEU A 14 -0.05 -2.77 -4.30
N SER A 15 -0.64 -3.89 -4.71
CA SER A 15 -1.19 -4.90 -3.81
C SER A 15 -0.11 -5.58 -2.97
N ALA A 16 1.05 -5.88 -3.58
CA ALA A 16 2.21 -6.39 -2.85
C ALA A 16 2.74 -5.35 -1.84
N LYS A 17 2.87 -4.08 -2.25
CA LYS A 17 3.29 -2.97 -1.39
C LYS A 17 2.35 -2.79 -0.19
N ALA A 18 1.04 -2.77 -0.43
CA ALA A 18 0.03 -2.63 0.64
C ALA A 18 0.04 -3.83 1.60
N THR A 19 0.28 -5.04 1.07
CA THR A 19 0.41 -6.24 1.92
C THR A 19 1.66 -6.17 2.80
N GLN A 20 2.79 -5.73 2.26
CA GLN A 20 4.01 -5.54 3.05
C GLN A 20 3.81 -4.48 4.14
N ALA A 21 3.27 -3.31 3.81
CA ALA A 21 3.04 -2.25 4.78
C ALA A 21 2.07 -2.67 5.89
N LYS A 22 1.07 -3.51 5.58
CA LYS A 22 0.21 -4.14 6.58
C LYS A 22 1.00 -5.05 7.53
N MET A 23 1.95 -5.81 6.99
CA MET A 23 2.79 -6.69 7.78
C MET A 23 3.70 -5.91 8.72
N ASP A 24 4.35 -4.87 8.22
CA ASP A 24 5.23 -4.00 8.99
C ASP A 24 4.46 -3.32 10.14
N LEU A 25 3.22 -2.87 9.88
CA LEU A 25 2.36 -2.31 10.93
C LEU A 25 1.98 -3.34 12.00
N ARG A 26 1.75 -4.59 11.62
CA ARG A 26 1.46 -5.68 12.57
C ARG A 26 2.68 -5.96 13.44
N GLU A 27 3.84 -6.14 12.83
CA GLU A 27 5.12 -6.36 13.53
C GLU A 27 5.39 -5.22 14.52
N LEU A 28 5.27 -3.97 14.09
CA LEU A 28 5.43 -2.83 14.99
C LEU A 28 4.45 -2.87 16.18
N SER A 29 3.20 -3.28 15.95
CA SER A 29 2.19 -3.37 17.01
C SER A 29 2.49 -4.48 18.01
N GLU A 30 3.11 -5.58 17.57
CA GLU A 30 3.53 -6.71 18.40
C GLU A 30 4.79 -6.38 19.24
N GLU A 31 5.65 -5.47 18.77
CA GLU A 31 6.90 -5.08 19.43
C GLU A 31 6.77 -4.01 20.52
N LEU A 32 5.60 -3.36 20.66
CA LEU A 32 5.43 -2.26 21.62
C LEU A 32 5.75 -2.69 23.06
N PRO A 33 6.45 -1.84 23.85
CA PRO A 33 6.73 -0.42 23.60
C PRO A 33 8.02 -0.14 22.78
N ILE A 34 8.69 -1.16 22.25
CA ILE A 34 9.87 -0.99 21.41
C ILE A 34 9.44 -0.27 20.12
N ASN A 35 10.27 0.67 19.63
CA ASN A 35 10.01 1.43 18.40
C ASN A 35 8.71 2.26 18.38
N TRP A 36 8.10 2.59 19.52
CA TRP A 36 6.85 3.35 19.59
C TRP A 36 6.88 4.70 18.86
N THR A 37 8.05 5.31 18.72
CA THR A 37 8.23 6.57 17.97
C THR A 37 7.92 6.44 16.48
N SER A 38 7.94 5.22 15.95
CA SER A 38 7.66 4.91 14.54
C SER A 38 6.19 4.69 14.24
N ILE A 39 5.30 4.64 15.25
CA ILE A 39 3.86 4.34 15.10
C ILE A 39 3.23 5.18 14.01
N LEU A 40 3.39 6.51 14.08
CA LEU A 40 2.75 7.41 13.10
C LEU A 40 3.29 7.20 11.69
N SER A 41 4.60 6.99 11.55
CA SER A 41 5.23 6.79 10.24
C SER A 41 4.76 5.50 9.58
N VAL A 42 4.80 4.38 10.31
CA VAL A 42 4.42 3.07 9.75
C VAL A 42 2.91 3.00 9.49
N ALA A 43 2.09 3.57 10.37
CA ALA A 43 0.65 3.68 10.14
C ALA A 43 0.33 4.52 8.88
N GLN A 44 1.02 5.65 8.70
CA GLN A 44 0.84 6.48 7.50
C GLN A 44 1.26 5.73 6.24
N GLN A 45 2.38 5.01 6.26
CA GLN A 45 2.84 4.22 5.12
C GLN A 45 1.84 3.13 4.73
N ALA A 46 1.27 2.43 5.70
CA ALA A 46 0.22 1.44 5.46
C ALA A 46 -1.03 2.10 4.85
N HIS A 47 -1.50 3.20 5.44
CA HIS A 47 -2.65 3.95 4.93
C HIS A 47 -2.44 4.39 3.48
N ASP A 48 -1.30 5.01 3.18
CA ASP A 48 -1.02 5.54 1.85
C ASP A 48 -0.90 4.43 0.80
N ALA A 49 -0.30 3.29 1.15
CA ALA A 49 -0.22 2.14 0.26
C ALA A 49 -1.61 1.57 -0.10
N PHE A 50 -2.52 1.47 0.88
CA PHE A 50 -3.90 1.03 0.61
C PHE A 50 -4.72 2.08 -0.15
N SER A 51 -4.54 3.37 0.17
CA SER A 51 -5.19 4.47 -0.55
C SER A 51 -4.78 4.51 -2.02
N GLU A 52 -3.49 4.36 -2.30
CA GLU A 52 -2.93 4.30 -3.65
C GLU A 52 -3.45 3.09 -4.43
N LEU A 53 -3.48 1.91 -3.81
CA LEU A 53 -4.05 0.70 -4.40
C LEU A 53 -5.52 0.91 -4.77
N LYS A 54 -6.33 1.40 -3.83
CA LYS A 54 -7.76 1.63 -4.04
C LYS A 54 -8.02 2.60 -5.18
N ARG A 55 -7.28 3.71 -5.22
CA ARG A 55 -7.35 4.70 -6.31
C ARG A 55 -7.05 4.06 -7.67
N ARG A 56 -6.08 3.15 -7.77
CA ARG A 56 -5.75 2.48 -9.04
C ARG A 56 -6.83 1.50 -9.47
N GLU A 57 -7.42 0.77 -8.53
CA GLU A 57 -8.55 -0.13 -8.80
C GLU A 57 -9.80 0.63 -9.30
N ASP A 58 -10.08 1.78 -8.71
CA ASP A 58 -11.21 2.63 -9.12
C ASP A 58 -10.99 3.18 -10.54
N LEU A 59 -9.77 3.63 -10.86
CA LEU A 59 -9.41 4.06 -12.22
C LEU A 59 -9.58 2.93 -13.24
N LYS A 60 -9.17 1.70 -12.92
CA LYS A 60 -9.37 0.55 -13.81
C LYS A 60 -10.86 0.31 -14.07
N THR A 61 -11.70 0.43 -13.05
CA THR A 61 -13.16 0.27 -13.20
C THR A 61 -13.74 1.28 -14.18
N LEU A 62 -13.31 2.54 -14.08
CA LEU A 62 -13.72 3.63 -14.98
C LEU A 62 -13.18 3.48 -16.41
N GLU A 63 -11.98 2.91 -16.58
CA GLU A 63 -11.38 2.64 -17.91
C GLU A 63 -12.06 1.47 -18.65
N THR A 64 -12.77 0.59 -17.92
CA THR A 64 -13.44 -0.60 -18.48
C THR A 64 -14.96 -0.46 -18.62
N ALA A 65 -15.53 0.67 -18.22
CA ALA A 65 -16.95 1.00 -18.33
C ALA A 65 -17.25 1.74 -19.64
#